data_AF-A0A3N2BCD1-F1
#
_entry.id   AF-A0A3N2BCD1-F1
#
_cell.length_a   1.000
_cell.length_b   1.000
_cell.length_c   1.000
_cell.angle_alpha   90.00
_cell.angle_beta   90.00
_cell.angle_gamma   90.00
#
_symmetry.space_group_name_H-M   'P 1'
#
loop_
_entity.id
_entity.type
_entity.pdbx_description
1 polymer ?
#
loop_
_entity_poly.entity_id
_entity_poly.type
_entity_poly.pdbx_seq_one_letter_code
_entity_poly.pdbx_strand_id
1 'polypeptide(L)'
;MSELVVTLLRVGFLILLWLFVLAALNVLRRDLFGTKVTARGPGRDRSRPAQLPDRAPGRSSRSAPTRLVVTQGPLAGTSMPLGAATILVGRSPGCTLVLDDDYSSNRHARFFPQQDGWWIEDLGSTNGTMVDDQRITTAVQVPPGAQVRIGQTLIELRR
;
A
#
# COMPACT_ATOMS: atom_id res chain seq x y z
N MET A 1 3.51 36.10 -47.42
CA MET A 1 4.00 35.42 -46.20
C MET A 1 4.98 34.35 -46.63
N SER A 2 6.14 34.23 -45.98
CA SER A 2 7.20 33.30 -46.40
C SER A 2 6.78 31.84 -46.21
N GLU A 3 6.91 31.02 -47.26
CA GLU A 3 6.67 29.55 -47.25
C GLU A 3 7.43 28.84 -46.10
N LEU A 4 8.59 29.37 -45.72
CA LEU A 4 9.37 28.92 -44.56
C LEU A 4 8.61 29.05 -43.24
N VAL A 5 7.88 30.14 -43.04
CA VAL A 5 7.11 30.37 -41.79
C VAL A 5 5.95 29.37 -41.69
N VAL A 6 5.26 29.11 -42.81
CA VAL A 6 4.16 28.13 -42.85
C VAL A 6 4.68 26.71 -42.59
N THR A 7 5.85 26.38 -43.15
CA THR A 7 6.49 25.07 -42.96
C THR A 7 6.93 24.87 -41.51
N LEU A 8 7.57 25.87 -40.90
CA LEU A 8 7.97 25.83 -39.49
C LEU A 8 6.77 25.69 -38.55
N LEU A 9 5.66 26.38 -38.84
CA LEU A 9 4.46 26.31 -38.02
C LEU A 9 3.78 24.92 -38.11
N ARG A 10 3.74 24.31 -39.29
CA ARG A 10 3.26 22.92 -39.47
C ARG A 10 4.11 21.91 -38.70
N VAL A 11 5.44 21.99 -38.83
CA VAL A 11 6.36 21.07 -38.14
C VAL A 11 6.28 21.26 -36.63
N GLY A 12 6.23 22.50 -36.16
CA GLY A 12 6.07 22.82 -34.73
C GLY A 12 4.76 22.27 -34.14
N PHE A 13 3.65 22.44 -34.86
CA PHE A 13 2.37 21.86 -34.45
C PHE A 13 2.42 20.33 -34.38
N LEU A 14 3.06 19.68 -35.35
CA LEU A 14 3.16 18.23 -35.42
C LEU A 14 4.03 17.66 -34.29
N ILE A 15 5.13 18.34 -33.94
CA ILE A 15 5.97 18.02 -32.77
C ILE A 15 5.16 18.17 -31.48
N LEU A 16 4.42 19.28 -31.33
CA LEU A 16 3.62 19.53 -30.13
C LEU A 16 2.52 18.48 -29.96
N LEU A 17 1.87 18.08 -31.05
CA LEU A 17 0.87 17.01 -31.06
C LEU A 17 1.50 15.66 -30.69
N TRP A 18 2.68 15.35 -31.23
CA TRP A 18 3.41 14.13 -30.86
C TRP A 18 3.86 14.14 -29.40
N LEU A 19 4.32 15.27 -28.87
CA LEU A 19 4.66 15.42 -27.44
C LEU A 19 3.44 15.22 -26.56
N PHE A 20 2.28 15.75 -26.96
CA PHE A 20 1.02 15.54 -26.25
C PHE A 20 0.63 14.05 -26.23
N VAL A 21 0.71 13.38 -27.38
CA VAL A 21 0.43 11.93 -27.49
C VAL A 21 1.40 11.12 -26.62
N LEU A 22 2.70 11.41 -26.67
CA LEU A 22 3.71 10.74 -25.84
C LEU A 22 3.49 11.01 -24.34
N ALA A 23 3.12 12.24 -23.96
CA ALA A 23 2.80 12.58 -22.59
C ALA A 23 1.56 11.81 -22.10
N ALA A 24 0.49 11.76 -22.90
CA ALA A 24 -0.73 11.01 -22.59
C ALA A 24 -0.45 9.51 -22.44
N LEU A 25 0.36 8.92 -23.33
CA LEU A 25 0.77 7.53 -23.23
C LEU A 25 1.67 7.27 -22.01
N ASN A 26 2.54 8.20 -21.65
CA ASN A 26 3.39 8.08 -20.48
C ASN A 26 2.58 8.17 -19.16
N VAL A 27 1.57 9.04 -19.11
CA VAL A 27 0.62 9.12 -18.00
C VAL A 27 -0.17 7.82 -17.88
N LEU A 28 -0.74 7.33 -18.98
CA LEU A 28 -1.49 6.07 -18.99
C LEU A 28 -0.62 4.86 -18.61
N ARG A 29 0.65 4.86 -19.02
CA ARG A 29 1.60 3.81 -18.65
C ARG A 29 2.01 3.88 -17.18
N ARG A 30 2.16 5.08 -16.61
CA ARG A 30 2.37 5.27 -15.17
C ARG A 30 1.19 4.76 -14.36
N ASP A 31 -0.03 4.98 -14.85
CA ASP A 31 -1.27 4.49 -14.24
C ASP A 31 -1.37 2.95 -14.24
N LEU A 32 -0.84 2.28 -15.26
CA LEU A 32 -0.98 0.83 -15.42
C LEU A 32 0.20 0.00 -14.89
N PHE A 33 1.41 0.57 -14.81
CA PHE A 33 2.63 -0.19 -14.48
C PHE A 33 3.34 0.29 -13.21
N GLY A 34 2.64 1.08 -12.40
CA GLY A 34 3.20 1.93 -11.36
C GLY A 34 3.56 1.32 -10.01
N THR A 35 3.77 0.00 -9.84
CA THR A 35 4.52 -0.45 -8.63
C THR A 35 5.22 -1.79 -8.83
N LYS A 36 6.54 -1.73 -9.04
CA LYS A 36 7.42 -2.89 -8.82
C LYS A 36 7.56 -3.10 -7.31
N VAL A 37 7.04 -4.22 -6.82
CA VAL A 37 7.39 -4.75 -5.50
C VAL A 37 8.89 -5.07 -5.51
N THR A 38 9.73 -4.17 -5.00
CA THR A 38 11.07 -4.58 -4.58
C THR A 38 10.88 -5.38 -3.31
N ALA A 39 10.78 -6.70 -3.44
CA ALA A 39 10.98 -7.62 -2.33
C ALA A 39 12.37 -7.31 -1.76
N ARG A 40 12.41 -6.60 -0.62
CA ARG A 40 13.66 -6.32 0.07
C ARG A 40 14.19 -7.66 0.57
N GLY A 41 15.22 -8.16 -0.10
CA GLY A 41 15.88 -9.41 0.24
C GLY A 41 16.41 -9.43 1.67
N PRO A 42 16.57 -10.62 2.27
CA PRO A 42 16.98 -10.78 3.65
C PRO A 42 18.50 -10.57 3.77
N GLY A 43 18.93 -9.71 4.70
CA GLY A 43 20.37 -9.62 4.99
C GLY A 43 20.79 -8.38 5.76
N ARG A 44 20.74 -8.44 7.09
CA ARG A 44 21.97 -8.47 7.90
C ARG A 44 21.69 -8.82 9.35
N ASP A 45 22.08 -10.05 9.63
CA ASP A 45 22.36 -10.62 10.94
C ASP A 45 23.48 -9.84 11.65
N ARG A 46 23.20 -9.40 12.88
CA ARG A 46 24.20 -9.05 13.90
C ARG A 46 23.64 -9.41 15.27
N SER A 47 23.84 -10.67 15.63
CA SER A 47 24.44 -11.09 16.90
C SER A 47 23.84 -10.53 18.20
N ARG A 48 23.02 -11.34 18.88
CA ARG A 48 23.22 -11.60 20.32
C ARG A 48 22.53 -12.92 20.73
N PRO A 49 23.27 -13.94 21.20
CA PRO A 49 22.68 -15.09 21.86
C PRO A 49 22.49 -14.77 23.35
N ALA A 50 21.26 -14.88 23.84
CA ALA A 50 20.98 -15.08 25.25
C ALA A 50 19.77 -16.01 25.35
N GLN A 51 20.03 -17.14 25.99
CA GLN A 51 19.32 -18.40 25.93
C GLN A 51 18.22 -18.48 27.00
N LEU A 52 17.02 -18.93 26.58
CA LEU A 52 16.01 -19.77 27.29
C LEU A 52 15.21 -19.16 28.48
N PRO A 53 13.97 -19.63 28.78
CA PRO A 53 13.48 -21.00 28.52
C PRO A 53 12.14 -21.15 27.79
N ASP A 54 12.13 -22.20 26.96
CA ASP A 54 11.11 -23.25 26.87
C ASP A 54 9.73 -22.92 27.47
N ARG A 55 8.81 -22.46 26.61
CA ARG A 55 7.38 -22.53 26.88
C ARG A 55 6.66 -23.10 25.66
N ALA A 56 6.50 -24.42 25.73
CA ALA A 56 5.45 -25.28 25.18
C ALA A 56 4.76 -24.91 23.85
N PRO A 57 4.51 -25.90 22.95
CA PRO A 57 3.75 -25.68 21.73
C PRO A 57 2.26 -25.52 22.06
N GLY A 58 1.85 -24.28 22.32
CA GLY A 58 0.46 -23.88 22.51
C GLY A 58 -0.28 -23.79 21.18
N ARG A 59 -1.18 -24.73 20.96
CA ARG A 59 -2.08 -24.85 19.81
C ARG A 59 -2.97 -23.62 19.65
N SER A 60 -2.86 -22.89 18.53
CA SER A 60 -4.00 -22.30 17.77
C SER A 60 -3.61 -21.58 16.46
N SER A 61 -2.57 -22.00 15.72
CA SER A 61 -2.26 -21.38 14.41
C SER A 61 -3.24 -21.70 13.26
N ARG A 62 -4.45 -22.21 13.54
CA ARG A 62 -5.39 -22.63 12.49
C ARG A 62 -6.32 -21.52 11.97
N SER A 63 -6.24 -20.30 12.51
CA SER A 63 -7.17 -19.22 12.14
C SER A 63 -6.53 -17.83 11.93
N ALA A 64 -5.22 -17.68 12.13
CA ALA A 64 -4.57 -16.40 11.90
C ALA A 64 -4.59 -16.03 10.40
N PRO A 65 -4.87 -14.78 10.03
CA PRO A 65 -4.80 -14.35 8.65
C PRO A 65 -3.32 -14.40 8.20
N THR A 66 -3.08 -14.91 7.00
CA THR A 66 -1.74 -15.11 6.42
C THR A 66 -1.40 -14.06 5.38
N ARG A 67 -2.39 -13.33 4.86
CA ARG A 67 -2.21 -12.33 3.81
C ARG A 67 -3.07 -11.09 4.06
N LEU A 68 -2.50 -9.95 3.73
CA LEU A 68 -3.21 -8.70 3.56
C LEU A 68 -3.47 -8.54 2.06
N VAL A 69 -4.72 -8.35 1.67
CA VAL A 69 -5.14 -8.22 0.28
C VAL A 69 -5.85 -6.89 0.10
N VAL A 70 -5.42 -6.11 -0.87
CA VAL A 70 -6.15 -4.91 -1.29
C VAL A 70 -7.27 -5.35 -2.23
N THR A 71 -8.52 -5.18 -1.81
CA THR A 71 -9.70 -5.61 -2.56
C THR A 71 -10.26 -4.52 -3.45
N GLN A 72 -10.09 -3.25 -3.07
CA GLN A 72 -10.53 -2.09 -3.86
C GLN A 72 -9.53 -0.94 -3.74
N GLY A 73 -9.56 -0.03 -4.71
CA GLY A 73 -8.67 1.12 -4.82
C GLY A 73 -7.60 0.95 -5.90
N PRO A 74 -6.67 1.92 -6.04
CA PRO A 74 -5.65 1.91 -7.09
C PRO A 74 -4.74 0.66 -7.07
N LEU A 75 -4.61 0.03 -5.90
CA LEU A 75 -3.77 -1.15 -5.69
C LEU A 75 -4.57 -2.46 -5.60
N ALA A 76 -5.81 -2.49 -6.06
CA ALA A 76 -6.66 -3.69 -6.02
C ALA A 76 -5.95 -4.90 -6.65
N GLY A 77 -5.98 -6.03 -5.96
CA GLY A 77 -5.27 -7.26 -6.34
C GLY A 77 -3.87 -7.40 -5.75
N THR A 78 -3.32 -6.34 -5.13
CA THR A 78 -2.06 -6.44 -4.38
C THR A 78 -2.26 -7.30 -3.14
N SER A 79 -1.37 -8.28 -2.94
CA SER A 79 -1.35 -9.08 -1.71
C SER A 79 0.04 -9.18 -1.13
N MET A 80 0.12 -9.18 0.19
CA MET A 80 1.37 -9.26 0.94
C MET A 80 1.24 -10.28 2.08
N PRO A 81 2.27 -11.11 2.35
CA PRO A 81 2.24 -12.02 3.49
C PRO A 81 2.21 -11.23 4.81
N LEU A 82 1.32 -11.65 5.71
CA LEU A 82 1.27 -11.24 7.10
C LEU A 82 2.29 -12.09 7.87
N GLY A 83 3.29 -11.43 8.46
CA GLY A 83 4.33 -12.08 9.27
C GLY A 83 4.32 -11.59 10.71
N ALA A 84 5.49 -11.54 11.34
CA ALA A 84 5.65 -10.97 12.69
C ALA A 84 5.89 -9.45 12.68
N ALA A 85 5.98 -8.83 11.50
CA ALA A 85 6.34 -7.42 11.36
C ALA A 85 5.10 -6.52 11.23
N THR A 86 5.19 -5.33 11.83
CA THR A 86 4.22 -4.25 11.64
C THR A 86 4.21 -3.79 10.17
N ILE A 87 3.01 -3.60 9.63
CA ILE A 87 2.79 -3.09 8.28
C ILE A 87 2.30 -1.65 8.42
N LEU A 88 3.12 -0.71 7.95
CA LEU A 88 2.73 0.69 7.90
C LEU A 88 2.02 0.98 6.58
N VAL A 89 0.89 1.67 6.64
CA VAL A 89 0.06 2.02 5.49
C VAL A 89 -0.06 3.53 5.39
N GLY A 90 0.15 4.08 4.20
CA GLY A 90 -0.01 5.51 3.94
C GLY A 90 0.69 5.95 2.65
N ARG A 91 0.61 7.25 2.37
CA ARG A 91 1.14 7.84 1.12
C ARG A 91 2.65 7.95 1.05
N SER A 92 3.33 7.95 2.20
CA SER A 92 4.78 8.10 2.22
C SER A 92 5.47 6.89 1.60
N PRO A 93 6.52 7.08 0.77
CA PRO A 93 7.32 5.98 0.22
C PRO A 93 8.07 5.17 1.31
N GLY A 94 8.10 5.65 2.56
CA GLY A 94 8.62 4.90 3.71
C GLY A 94 7.63 3.88 4.30
N CYS A 95 6.40 3.81 3.82
CA CYS A 95 5.41 2.84 4.27
C CYS A 95 5.64 1.46 3.65
N THR A 96 5.23 0.40 4.36
CA THR A 96 5.28 -0.96 3.84
C THR A 96 4.27 -1.15 2.71
N LEU A 97 3.07 -0.60 2.90
CA LEU A 97 2.05 -0.46 1.86
C LEU A 97 1.92 1.03 1.54
N VAL A 98 2.51 1.42 0.43
CA VAL A 98 2.45 2.80 -0.07
C VAL A 98 1.15 2.96 -0.83
N LEU A 99 0.26 3.84 -0.36
CA LEU A 99 -0.99 4.17 -1.04
C LEU A 99 -0.79 5.42 -1.88
N ASP A 100 -0.97 5.33 -3.19
CA ASP A 100 -1.00 6.52 -4.05
C ASP A 100 -2.41 7.12 -4.06
N ASP A 101 -2.80 7.70 -2.93
CA ASP A 101 -4.14 8.23 -2.68
C ASP A 101 -4.06 9.52 -1.86
N ASP A 102 -4.65 10.60 -2.40
CA ASP A 102 -4.72 11.91 -1.75
C ASP A 102 -5.60 11.94 -0.49
N TYR A 103 -6.52 10.97 -0.35
CA TYR A 103 -7.30 10.77 0.86
C TYR A 103 -6.53 9.98 1.93
N SER A 104 -5.32 9.50 1.63
CA SER A 104 -4.45 8.84 2.57
C SER A 104 -3.37 9.80 3.11
N SER A 105 -3.03 9.66 4.38
CA SER A 105 -2.00 10.49 5.02
C SER A 105 -0.63 9.83 4.82
N ASN A 106 0.45 10.61 4.94
CA ASN A 106 1.82 10.09 4.76
C ASN A 106 2.09 8.84 5.61
N ARG A 107 1.65 8.85 6.87
CA ARG A 107 1.56 7.67 7.76
C ARG A 107 0.13 7.61 8.27
N HIS A 108 -0.73 6.82 7.62
CA HIS A 108 -2.17 6.86 7.88
C HIS A 108 -2.56 5.89 8.98
N ALA A 109 -2.22 4.61 8.82
CA ALA A 109 -2.52 3.56 9.78
C ALA A 109 -1.37 2.57 9.87
N ARG A 110 -1.33 1.80 10.95
CA ARG A 110 -0.44 0.65 11.09
C ARG A 110 -1.22 -0.60 11.46
N PHE A 111 -0.90 -1.69 10.79
CA PHE A 111 -1.31 -3.03 11.19
C PHE A 111 -0.17 -3.66 11.98
N PHE A 112 -0.46 -4.25 13.12
CA PHE A 112 0.55 -4.93 13.94
C PHE A 112 0.00 -6.22 14.55
N PRO A 113 0.83 -7.27 14.67
CA PRO A 113 0.45 -8.48 15.37
C PRO A 113 0.50 -8.25 16.89
N GLN A 114 -0.54 -8.69 17.61
CA GLN A 114 -0.59 -8.67 19.08
C GLN A 114 -1.33 -9.92 19.57
N GLN A 115 -0.73 -10.63 20.53
CA GLN A 115 -1.17 -11.85 21.26
C GLN A 115 -2.22 -12.76 20.56
N ASP A 116 -3.43 -12.27 20.29
CA ASP A 116 -4.57 -13.01 19.73
C ASP A 116 -4.98 -12.62 18.29
N GLY A 117 -4.17 -11.84 17.57
CA GLY A 117 -4.43 -11.58 16.15
C GLY A 117 -3.77 -10.32 15.60
N TRP A 118 -4.36 -9.81 14.52
CA TRP A 118 -3.93 -8.56 13.90
C TRP A 118 -4.78 -7.42 14.41
N TRP A 119 -4.10 -6.31 14.66
CA TRP A 119 -4.70 -5.08 15.13
C TRP A 119 -4.37 -3.96 14.17
N ILE A 120 -5.24 -2.96 14.11
CA ILE A 120 -5.02 -1.74 13.36
C ILE A 120 -5.14 -0.55 14.29
N GLU A 121 -4.28 0.43 14.09
CA GLU A 121 -4.33 1.73 14.74
C GLU A 121 -4.18 2.84 13.71
N ASP A 122 -5.03 3.86 13.83
CA ASP A 122 -4.93 5.10 13.08
C ASP A 122 -3.83 6.00 13.69
N LEU A 123 -2.94 6.53 12.85
CA LEU A 123 -1.79 7.33 13.28
C LEU A 123 -2.07 8.84 13.26
N GLY A 124 -3.32 9.24 13.48
CA GLY A 124 -3.75 10.64 13.40
C GLY A 124 -4.00 11.08 11.96
N SER A 125 -4.64 10.21 11.18
CA SER A 125 -4.95 10.53 9.79
C SER A 125 -6.06 11.59 9.68
N THR A 126 -6.05 12.33 8.59
CA THR A 126 -7.03 13.42 8.37
C THR A 126 -8.44 12.88 8.16
N ASN A 127 -8.58 11.86 7.30
CA ASN A 127 -9.88 11.30 6.94
C ASN A 127 -10.32 10.17 7.90
N GLY A 128 -9.40 9.64 8.70
CA GLY A 128 -9.65 8.51 9.59
C GLY A 128 -9.56 7.16 8.88
N THR A 129 -9.42 6.12 9.69
CA THR A 129 -9.47 4.72 9.28
C THR A 129 -10.84 4.13 9.63
N MET A 130 -11.40 3.29 8.77
CA MET A 130 -12.66 2.57 9.04
C MET A 130 -12.44 1.06 8.98
N VAL A 131 -13.10 0.32 9.86
CA VAL A 131 -13.13 -1.15 9.91
C VAL A 131 -14.59 -1.58 9.91
N ASP A 132 -14.99 -2.41 8.95
CA ASP A 132 -16.38 -2.87 8.74
C ASP A 132 -17.40 -1.71 8.79
N ASP A 133 -17.11 -0.65 8.02
CA ASP A 133 -17.86 0.60 7.92
C ASP A 133 -17.96 1.44 9.21
N GLN A 134 -17.22 1.09 10.26
CA GLN A 134 -17.12 1.89 11.49
C GLN A 134 -15.77 2.62 11.57
N ARG A 135 -15.79 3.93 11.82
CA ARG A 135 -14.56 4.70 12.04
C ARG A 135 -13.95 4.33 13.38
N ILE A 136 -12.66 4.00 13.38
CA ILE A 136 -11.91 3.71 14.59
C ILE A 136 -11.25 4.97 15.15
N THR A 137 -11.16 5.06 16.48
CA THR A 137 -10.47 6.14 17.20
C THR A 137 -9.33 5.60 18.07
N THR A 138 -9.34 4.31 18.35
CA THR A 138 -8.32 3.58 19.10
C THR A 138 -7.86 2.36 18.31
N ALA A 139 -6.85 1.65 18.82
CA ALA A 139 -6.45 0.37 18.23
C ALA A 139 -7.59 -0.66 18.35
N VAL A 140 -7.94 -1.30 17.24
CA VAL A 140 -9.02 -2.31 17.17
C VAL A 140 -8.49 -3.58 16.52
N GLN A 141 -8.98 -4.73 16.98
CA GLN A 141 -8.67 -6.03 16.39
C GLN A 141 -9.33 -6.16 15.01
N VAL A 142 -8.59 -6.64 14.03
CA VAL A 142 -9.07 -6.89 12.67
C VAL A 142 -9.20 -8.40 12.47
N PRO A 143 -10.43 -8.95 12.51
CA PRO A 143 -10.62 -10.37 12.25
C PRO A 143 -10.37 -10.70 10.76
N PRO A 144 -10.04 -11.97 10.43
CA PRO A 144 -9.96 -12.40 9.04
C PRO A 144 -11.29 -12.15 8.31
N GLY A 145 -11.22 -11.58 7.12
CA GLY A 145 -12.37 -11.20 6.30
C GLY A 145 -12.95 -9.80 6.59
N ALA A 146 -12.51 -9.14 7.66
CA ALA A 146 -12.92 -7.76 7.92
C ALA A 146 -12.37 -6.81 6.85
N GLN A 147 -13.19 -5.81 6.52
CA GLN A 147 -12.88 -4.80 5.52
C GLN A 147 -12.38 -3.54 6.20
N VAL A 148 -11.13 -3.19 5.94
CA VAL A 148 -10.50 -1.96 6.41
C VAL A 148 -10.44 -0.96 5.27
N ARG A 149 -11.06 0.20 5.45
CA ARG A 149 -11.04 1.30 4.50
C ARG A 149 -10.06 2.38 4.96
N ILE A 150 -9.12 2.74 4.08
CA ILE A 150 -8.15 3.82 4.26
C ILE A 150 -8.20 4.68 3.01
N GLY A 151 -8.72 5.90 3.13
CA GLY A 151 -9.00 6.75 1.98
C GLY A 151 -9.97 6.05 1.00
N GLN A 152 -9.53 5.87 -0.24
CA GLN A 152 -10.26 5.15 -1.30
C GLN A 152 -9.86 3.67 -1.40
N THR A 153 -8.93 3.20 -0.57
CA THR A 153 -8.41 1.83 -0.59
C THR A 153 -9.15 0.95 0.40
N LEU A 154 -9.57 -0.24 -0.04
CA LEU A 154 -10.17 -1.27 0.81
C LEU A 154 -9.21 -2.45 0.95
N ILE A 155 -8.96 -2.85 2.18
CA ILE A 155 -7.99 -3.87 2.56
C ILE A 155 -8.72 -4.96 3.36
N GLU A 156 -8.41 -6.21 3.08
CA GLU A 156 -8.99 -7.37 3.75
C GLU A 156 -7.87 -8.29 4.23
N LEU A 157 -7.99 -8.81 5.46
CA LEU A 157 -7.07 -9.83 5.96
C LEU A 157 -7.61 -11.22 5.60
N ARG A 158 -6.87 -11.96 4.76
CA ARG A 158 -7.26 -13.29 4.28
C ARG A 158 -6.34 -14.39 4.82
N ARG A 159 -6.81 -15.63 4.74
CA ARG A 159 -6.03 -16.83 5.03
C ARG A 159 -5.31 -17.37 3.79
#